data_AF-A0A171AX44-F1
#
_entry.id   AF-A0A171AX44-F1
#
_cell.length_a   1.000
_cell.length_b   1.000
_cell.length_c   1.000
_cell.angle_alpha   90.00
_cell.angle_beta   90.00
_cell.angle_gamma   90.00
#
_symmetry.space_group_name_H-M   'P 1'
#
loop_
_entity.id
_entity.type
_entity.pdbx_description
1 polymer ?
#
loop_
_entity_poly.entity_id
_entity_poly.type
_entity_poly.pdbx_seq_one_letter_code
_entity_poly.pdbx_strand_id
1 'polypeptide(L)'
;MAAVRRAVVVTGASSGSGRLTAAAPARGGHAVGAVPDRRGRLDVVVRNAGHAALDPAEAFAAEDAAAGYDVNVLAPHGPTAPSSTSSL
;
A
#
# COMPACT_ATOMS: atom_id res chain seq x y z
N MET A 1 16.82 -9.32 28.91
CA MET A 1 16.92 -8.49 27.70
C MET A 1 15.62 -8.67 26.91
N ALA A 2 14.83 -7.62 26.68
CA ALA A 2 13.55 -7.74 25.97
C ALA A 2 13.81 -8.01 24.48
N ALA A 3 13.08 -8.97 23.89
CA ALA A 3 13.21 -9.29 22.47
C ALA A 3 12.85 -8.06 21.61
N VAL A 4 13.70 -7.73 20.63
CA VAL A 4 13.42 -6.65 19.67
C VAL A 4 12.22 -7.07 18.83
N ARG A 5 11.07 -6.43 19.05
CA ARG A 5 9.87 -6.66 18.25
C ARG A 5 10.04 -5.95 16.92
N ARG A 6 10.13 -6.73 15.84
CA ARG A 6 10.18 -6.20 14.49
C ARG A 6 8.79 -5.77 14.04
N ALA A 7 8.66 -4.51 13.63
CA ALA A 7 7.41 -3.92 13.15
C ALA A 7 7.36 -3.91 11.63
N VAL A 8 6.31 -4.52 11.08
CA VAL A 8 6.06 -4.65 9.63
C VAL A 8 4.74 -4.00 9.27
N VAL A 9 4.75 -3.12 8.28
CA VAL A 9 3.54 -2.52 7.71
C VAL A 9 3.30 -3.08 6.32
N VAL A 10 2.06 -3.50 6.05
CA VAL A 10 1.64 -3.99 4.73
C VAL A 10 0.42 -3.19 4.27
N THR A 11 0.54 -2.43 3.19
CA THR A 11 -0.61 -1.73 2.58
C THR A 11 -1.47 -2.72 1.79
N GLY A 12 -2.80 -2.54 1.76
CA GLY A 12 -3.70 -3.48 1.08
C GLY A 12 -3.84 -4.83 1.80
N ALA A 13 -3.50 -4.90 3.09
CA ALA A 13 -3.54 -6.14 3.87
C ALA A 13 -4.96 -6.69 4.16
N SER A 14 -6.00 -5.92 3.85
CA SER A 14 -7.40 -6.32 4.06
C SER A 14 -7.89 -7.36 3.04
N SER A 15 -7.20 -7.54 1.91
CA SER A 15 -7.65 -8.42 0.83
C SER A 15 -6.50 -9.10 0.08
N GLY A 16 -6.86 -10.12 -0.72
CA GLY A 16 -6.02 -10.75 -1.73
C GLY A 16 -4.57 -11.05 -1.30
N SER A 17 -3.63 -10.69 -2.18
CA SER A 17 -2.19 -10.87 -1.97
C SER A 17 -1.67 -10.14 -0.74
N GLY A 18 -2.25 -9.00 -0.36
CA GLY A 18 -1.80 -8.24 0.80
C GLY A 18 -2.07 -8.99 2.11
N ARG A 19 -3.22 -9.64 2.22
CA ARG A 19 -3.54 -10.52 3.35
C ARG A 19 -2.57 -11.69 3.46
N LEU A 20 -2.17 -12.28 2.33
CA LEU A 20 -1.20 -13.38 2.29
C LEU A 20 0.21 -12.91 2.68
N THR A 21 0.63 -11.75 2.16
CA THR A 21 1.91 -11.12 2.50
C THR A 21 2.01 -10.77 3.99
N ALA A 22 0.90 -10.34 4.61
CA ALA A 22 0.83 -10.08 6.05
C ALA A 22 0.93 -11.36 6.91
N ALA A 23 0.52 -12.52 6.39
CA ALA A 23 0.41 -13.75 7.17
C ALA A 23 1.76 -14.34 7.59
N ALA A 24 2.77 -14.32 6.71
CA ALA A 24 4.08 -14.88 7.00
C ALA A 24 4.81 -14.17 8.16
N PRO A 25 4.99 -12.83 8.18
CA PRO A 25 5.62 -12.14 9.29
C PRO A 25 4.83 -12.29 10.60
N ALA A 26 3.49 -12.33 10.53
CA ALA A 26 2.64 -12.58 11.70
C ALA A 26 2.90 -13.96 12.33
N ARG A 27 2.99 -15.03 11.52
CA ARG A 27 3.36 -16.38 12.00
C ARG A 27 4.77 -16.43 12.58
N GLY A 28 5.67 -15.59 12.09
CA GLY A 28 7.03 -15.42 12.62
C GLY A 28 7.12 -14.50 13.85
N GLY A 29 6.00 -14.11 14.46
CA GLY A 29 5.98 -13.30 15.69
C GLY A 29 6.24 -11.80 15.51
N HIS A 30 6.24 -11.29 14.27
CA HIS A 30 6.36 -9.86 14.00
C HIS A 30 5.04 -9.15 14.30
N ALA A 31 5.12 -7.88 14.74
CA ALA A 31 3.94 -7.04 14.82
C ALA A 31 3.57 -6.56 13.41
N VAL A 32 2.41 -6.99 12.91
CA VAL A 32 1.89 -6.62 11.59
C VAL A 32 0.66 -5.74 11.77
N GLY A 33 0.61 -4.59 11.11
CA GLY A 33 -0.52 -3.66 11.20
C GLY A 33 -0.72 -2.79 9.97
N ALA A 34 -1.88 -2.15 9.91
CA ALA A 34 -2.12 -1.02 9.01
C ALA A 34 -1.31 0.20 9.49
N VAL A 35 -1.00 1.12 8.57
CA VAL A 35 -0.21 2.32 8.86
C VAL A 35 -0.79 3.03 10.08
N PRO A 36 -0.09 3.06 11.23
CA PRO A 36 -0.59 3.77 12.40
C PRO A 36 -0.30 5.27 12.24
N ASP A 37 -1.16 6.11 12.80
CA ASP A 37 -0.97 7.57 12.96
C ASP A 37 0.18 7.92 13.94
N ARG A 38 1.05 6.95 14.28
CA ARG A 38 2.03 7.07 15.37
C ARG A 38 3.47 6.75 14.96
N ARG A 39 4.31 7.66 15.46
CA ARG A 39 5.75 7.85 15.34
C ARG A 39 6.53 6.76 16.09
N GLY A 40 6.61 5.56 15.52
CA GLY A 40 7.50 4.48 15.96
C GLY A 40 8.46 4.06 14.85
N ARG A 41 9.56 3.38 15.18
CA ARG A 41 10.48 2.82 14.19
C ARG A 41 9.77 1.68 13.44
N LEU A 42 9.69 1.78 12.12
CA LEU A 42 9.31 0.67 11.25
C LEU A 42 10.58 -0.03 10.77
N ASP A 43 10.57 -1.36 10.76
CA ASP A 43 11.70 -2.15 10.25
C ASP A 43 11.51 -2.50 8.78
N VAL A 44 10.26 -2.80 8.38
CA VAL A 44 9.90 -3.16 7.01
C VAL A 44 8.57 -2.50 6.63
N VAL A 45 8.53 -1.92 5.44
CA VAL A 45 7.30 -1.43 4.79
C VAL A 45 7.11 -2.21 3.49
N VAL A 46 5.96 -2.85 3.35
CA VAL A 46 5.55 -3.57 2.14
C VAL A 46 4.43 -2.80 1.46
N ARG A 47 4.74 -2.29 0.27
CA ARG A 47 3.80 -1.51 -0.54
C ARG A 47 3.07 -2.42 -1.54
N ASN A 48 2.11 -3.17 -1.01
CA ASN A 48 1.34 -4.14 -1.76
C ASN A 48 0.00 -3.58 -2.31
N ALA A 49 -0.43 -2.40 -1.86
CA ALA A 49 -1.66 -1.82 -2.38
C ALA A 49 -1.47 -1.56 -3.88
N GLY A 50 -2.46 -1.98 -4.67
CA GLY A 50 -2.42 -1.81 -6.11
C GLY A 50 -3.79 -1.94 -6.74
N HIS A 51 -3.96 -1.29 -7.89
CA HIS A 51 -5.12 -1.44 -8.75
C HIS A 51 -4.69 -1.92 -10.13
N ALA A 52 -5.40 -2.92 -10.64
CA ALA A 52 -5.30 -3.34 -12.02
C ALA A 52 -6.55 -2.82 -12.73
N ALA A 53 -6.36 -2.27 -13.93
CA ALA A 53 -7.45 -2.03 -14.85
C ALA A 53 -7.11 -2.72 -16.16
N LEU A 54 -8.12 -3.37 -16.72
CA LEU A 54 -8.01 -4.38 -17.77
C LEU A 54 -8.95 -3.98 -18.89
N ASP A 55 -8.62 -2.88 -19.55
CA ASP A 55 -9.27 -2.41 -20.75
C ASP A 55 -8.22 -2.17 -21.84
N PRO A 56 -8.60 -2.26 -23.12
CA PRO A 56 -7.77 -1.77 -24.21
C PRO A 56 -7.33 -0.33 -23.94
N ALA A 57 -6.13 0.03 -24.39
CA ALA A 57 -5.58 1.36 -24.16
C ALA A 57 -6.48 2.47 -24.71
N GLU A 58 -7.24 2.19 -25.78
CA GLU A 58 -8.15 3.10 -26.46
C GLU A 58 -9.48 3.33 -25.71
N ALA A 59 -9.85 2.41 -24.81
CA ALA A 59 -11.08 2.47 -24.02
C ALA A 59 -10.84 2.92 -22.58
N PHE A 60 -9.57 3.15 -22.21
CA PHE A 60 -9.18 3.48 -20.85
C PHE A 60 -9.52 4.93 -20.53
N ALA A 61 -10.37 5.15 -19.53
CA ALA A 61 -10.65 6.51 -19.06
C ALA A 61 -9.40 7.12 -18.42
N ALA A 62 -9.15 8.41 -18.68
CA ALA A 62 -7.98 9.10 -18.15
C ALA A 62 -7.99 9.13 -16.62
N GLU A 63 -9.19 9.19 -16.02
CA GLU A 63 -9.44 9.19 -14.59
C GLU A 63 -9.03 7.86 -13.94
N ASP A 64 -9.35 6.73 -14.59
CA ASP A 64 -8.95 5.40 -14.12
C ASP A 64 -7.43 5.21 -14.22
N ALA A 65 -6.80 5.78 -15.25
CA ALA A 65 -5.35 5.78 -15.39
C ALA A 65 -4.69 6.60 -14.29
N ALA A 66 -5.20 7.82 -14.03
CA ALA A 66 -4.71 8.68 -12.96
C ALA A 66 -4.83 8.02 -11.59
N ALA A 67 -5.98 7.39 -11.30
CA ALA A 67 -6.18 6.64 -10.05
C ALA A 67 -5.20 5.46 -9.92
N GLY A 68 -4.95 4.74 -11.01
CA GLY A 68 -3.93 3.68 -11.05
C GLY A 68 -2.52 4.21 -10.76
N TYR A 69 -2.14 5.37 -11.34
CA TYR A 69 -0.86 6.02 -11.08
C TYR A 69 -0.74 6.49 -9.63
N ASP A 70 -1.79 7.07 -9.07
CA ASP A 70 -1.82 7.53 -7.68
C ASP A 70 -1.53 6.38 -6.71
N VAL A 71 -2.16 5.21 -6.91
CA VAL A 71 -2.01 4.06 -6.03
C VAL A 71 -0.73 3.27 -6.30
N ASN A 72 -0.41 2.99 -7.57
CA ASN A 72 0.64 2.03 -7.94
C ASN A 72 2.02 2.67 -8.07
N VAL A 73 2.09 3.97 -8.34
CA VAL A 73 3.35 4.67 -8.66
C VAL A 73 3.63 5.71 -7.60
N LEU A 74 2.73 6.67 -7.43
CA LEU A 74 2.98 7.84 -6.59
C LEU A 74 2.94 7.53 -5.09
N ALA A 75 1.87 6.89 -4.61
CA ALA A 75 1.75 6.53 -3.21
C ALA A 75 2.97 5.73 -2.72
N PRO A 76 3.55 4.78 -3.49
CA PRO A 76 4.80 4.10 -3.18
C PRO A 76 6.06 4.94 -2.95
N HIS A 77 6.03 6.24 -3.20
CA HIS A 77 7.15 7.13 -2.95
C HIS A 77 6.90 8.10 -1.78
N GLY A 78 5.65 8.24 -1.32
CA GLY A 78 5.30 9.08 -0.18
C GLY A 78 3.82 9.46 -0.17
N PRO A 79 3.35 10.25 0.81
CA PRO A 79 2.01 10.83 0.74
C PRO A 79 1.93 11.74 -0.49
N THR A 80 1.17 11.33 -1.50
CA THR A 80 0.84 12.18 -2.64
C THR A 80 -0.57 12.72 -2.45
N ALA A 81 -0.75 14.01 -2.75
CA ALA A 81 -2.09 14.57 -2.86
C ALA A 81 -2.84 13.82 -3.98
N PRO A 82 -4.16 13.57 -3.84
CA PRO A 82 -4.93 12.94 -4.90
C PRO A 82 -4.79 13.75 -6.19
N SER A 83 -4.58 13.08 -7.32
CA SER A 83 -4.42 13.72 -8.63
C SER A 83 -5.67 14.49 -9.10
N SER A 84 -6.81 14.32 -8.42
CA SER A 84 -8.06 15.04 -8.71
C SER A 84 -8.12 16.41 -8.03
N THR A 85 -7.42 17.37 -8.62
CA THR A 85 -7.87 18.78 -8.63
C THR A 85 -7.64 19.36 -10.02
N SER A 86 -8.31 18.80 -11.02
CA SER A 86 -8.43 19.44 -12.34
C SER A 86 -9.90 19.74 -12.62
N SER A 87 -10.40 20.80 -11.99
CA SER A 87 -11.54 21.54 -12.51
C SER A 87 -11.01 22.44 -13.64
N LEU A 88 -11.10 21.95 -14.87
CA LEU A 88 -11.07 22.75 -16.10
C LEU A 88 -12.35 22.48 -16.88
#